data_AF-A0A914RJF7-F1
#
_entry.id   AF-A0A914RJF7-F1
#
_cell.length_a   1.000
_cell.length_b   1.000
_cell.length_c   1.000
_cell.angle_alpha   90.00
_cell.angle_beta   90.00
_cell.angle_gamma   90.00
#
_symmetry.space_group_name_H-M   'P 1'
#
loop_
_entity.id
_entity.type
_entity.pdbx_description
1 polymer ?
#
loop_
_entity_poly.entity_id
_entity_poly.type
_entity_poly.pdbx_seq_one_letter_code
_entity_poly.pdbx_strand_id
1 'polypeptide(L)' 'MPNPPAQEDTWAFGPIGSPFPDNPVKALGQNNMYVALWYKNGIPMHGR' A
#
# COMPACT_ATOMS: atom_id res chain seq x y z
N MET A 1 -4.51 -28.73 -12.74
CA MET A 1 -3.23 -28.05 -12.45
C MET A 1 -3.33 -27.46 -11.06
N PRO A 2 -2.32 -27.61 -10.18
CA PRO A 2 -2.32 -26.95 -8.87
C PRO A 2 -2.29 -25.43 -9.06
N ASN A 3 -2.86 -24.68 -8.10
CA ASN A 3 -2.79 -23.23 -8.14
C ASN A 3 -1.33 -22.76 -8.07
N PRO A 4 -0.97 -21.69 -8.79
CA PRO A 4 0.34 -21.08 -8.62
C PRO A 4 0.50 -20.58 -7.18
N PRO A 5 1.75 -20.47 -6.69
CA PRO A 5 2.04 -19.84 -5.41
C PRO A 5 1.45 -18.41 -5.34
N ALA A 6 1.09 -17.99 -4.13
CA ALA A 6 0.73 -16.60 -3.88
C ALA A 6 1.91 -15.67 -4.22
N GLN A 7 1.60 -14.50 -4.77
CA GLN A 7 2.59 -13.44 -4.98
C GLN A 7 2.72 -12.58 -3.72
N GLU A 8 3.82 -11.86 -3.60
CA GLU A 8 4.04 -10.89 -2.52
C GLU A 8 3.21 -9.61 -2.72
N ASP A 9 3.00 -8.87 -1.63
CA ASP A 9 2.35 -7.56 -1.68
C ASP A 9 3.27 -6.54 -2.36
N THR A 10 2.69 -5.68 -3.20
CA THR A 10 3.41 -4.58 -3.85
C THR A 10 3.19 -3.27 -3.10
N TRP A 11 4.27 -2.66 -2.61
CA TRP A 11 4.28 -1.32 -2.02
C TRP A 11 4.81 -0.30 -3.04
N ALA A 12 3.90 0.34 -3.78
CA ALA A 12 4.26 1.34 -4.78
C ALA A 12 4.81 2.63 -4.13
N PHE A 13 5.84 3.23 -4.72
CA PHE A 13 6.39 4.51 -4.25
C PHE A 13 5.40 5.66 -4.52
N GLY A 14 5.05 6.40 -3.48
CA GLY A 14 4.14 7.56 -3.54
C GLY A 14 4.79 8.82 -2.95
N PRO A 15 5.37 9.71 -3.76
CA PRO A 15 5.86 11.00 -3.28
C PRO A 15 4.71 11.85 -2.73
N ILE A 16 4.87 12.38 -1.51
CA ILE A 16 3.85 13.21 -0.87
C ILE A 16 3.61 14.47 -1.71
N GLY A 17 2.34 14.78 -1.98
CA GLY A 17 1.92 15.92 -2.79
C GLY A 17 1.73 15.61 -4.28
N SER A 18 2.08 14.39 -4.72
CA SER A 18 1.81 13.90 -6.07
C SER A 18 0.50 13.10 -6.15
N PRO A 19 -0.07 12.88 -7.34
CA PRO A 19 -1.17 11.93 -7.52
C PRO A 19 -0.82 10.52 -7.02
N PHE A 20 -1.83 9.75 -6.64
CA PHE A 20 -1.66 8.37 -6.18
C PHE A 20 -1.10 7.47 -7.29
N PRO A 21 -0.35 6.41 -6.93
CA PRO A 21 -0.02 5.33 -7.86
C PRO A 21 -1.28 4.56 -8.28
N ASP A 22 -1.13 3.71 -9.30
CA ASP A 22 -2.22 2.88 -9.80
C ASP A 22 -2.72 1.87 -8.75
N ASN A 23 -4.03 1.66 -8.72
CA ASN A 23 -4.72 0.68 -7.86
C ASN A 23 -4.37 0.77 -6.35
N PRO A 24 -4.47 1.94 -5.70
CA PRO A 24 -4.20 2.07 -4.27
C PRO A 24 -5.30 1.37 -3.46
N VAL A 25 -4.92 0.68 -2.39
CA VAL A 25 -5.86 -0.07 -1.55
C VAL A 25 -6.56 0.87 -0.56
N LYS A 26 -7.89 1.00 -0.68
CA LYS A 26 -8.73 1.81 0.23
C LYS A 26 -8.99 1.10 1.55
N ALA A 27 -9.07 1.88 2.63
CA ALA A 27 -9.61 1.40 3.90
C ALA A 27 -11.11 1.12 3.75
N LEU A 28 -11.56 -0.06 4.21
CA LEU A 28 -12.95 -0.47 4.11
C LEU A 28 -13.89 0.52 4.80
N GLY A 29 -14.98 0.91 4.12
CA GLY A 29 -15.97 1.86 4.64
C GLY A 29 -15.54 3.32 4.65
N GLN A 30 -14.33 3.64 4.18
CA GLN A 30 -13.83 5.01 4.06
C GLN A 30 -13.79 5.44 2.60
N ASN A 31 -14.26 6.66 2.31
CA ASN A 31 -14.34 7.14 0.93
C ASN A 31 -12.97 7.54 0.35
N ASN A 32 -12.12 8.17 1.18
CA ASN A 32 -10.85 8.78 0.76
C ASN A 32 -9.71 8.53 1.76
N MET A 33 -9.54 7.27 2.19
CA MET A 33 -8.47 6.83 3.08
C MET A 33 -7.85 5.55 2.51
N TYR A 34 -6.52 5.45 2.52
CA TYR A 34 -5.78 4.38 1.85
C TYR A 34 -4.74 3.78 2.79
N VAL A 35 -4.35 2.53 2.55
CA VAL A 35 -3.29 1.88 3.32
C VAL A 35 -1.94 2.43 2.87
N ALA A 36 -1.15 2.96 3.81
CA ALA A 36 0.18 3.50 3.55
C ALA A 36 1.24 2.79 4.41
N LEU A 37 2.48 2.74 3.91
CA LEU A 37 3.64 2.21 4.60
C LEU A 37 4.73 3.28 4.67
N TRP A 38 5.31 3.45 5.86
CA TRP A 38 6.48 4.29 6.06
C TRP A 38 7.55 3.54 6.86
N TYR A 39 8.80 3.97 6.70
CA TYR A 39 9.93 3.45 7.45
C TYR A 39 10.60 4.56 8.24
N LYS A 40 10.91 4.29 9.51
CA LYS A 40 11.75 5.14 10.35
C LYS A 40 12.85 4.30 10.94
N ASN A 41 14.12 4.64 10.66
CA ASN A 41 15.28 3.87 11.11
C ASN A 41 15.21 2.37 10.74
N GLY A 42 14.70 2.05 9.55
CA GLY A 42 14.52 0.67 9.08
C GLY A 42 13.32 -0.07 9.69
N ILE A 43 12.56 0.55 10.61
CA ILE A 43 11.39 -0.04 11.24
C ILE A 43 10.14 0.33 10.42
N PRO A 44 9.35 -0.64 9.93
CA PRO A 44 8.12 -0.39 9.18
C PRO A 44 6.97 0.03 10.11
N MET A 45 6.17 0.98 9.65
CA MET A 45 4.94 1.42 10.31
C MET A 45 3.85 1.66 9.26
N HIS A 46 2.69 1.07 9.49
CA HIS A 46 1.51 1.31 8.67
C HIS A 46 0.78 2.59 9.10
N GLY A 47 0.13 3.24 8.15
CA GLY A 47 -0.61 4.48 8.35
C GLY A 47 -1.72 4.67 7.32
N ARG A 48 -2.11 5.94 7.16
CA ARG A 48 -3.14 6.39 6.22
C ARG A 48 -2.75 7.71 5.56
#